data_AF-A0A329ZT97-F1
#
_entry.id   AF-A0A329ZT97-F1
#
_cell.length_a   1.000
_cell.length_b   1.000
_cell.length_c   1.000
_cell.angle_alpha   90.00
_cell.angle_beta   90.00
_cell.angle_gamma   90.00
#
_symmetry.space_group_name_H-M   'P 1'
#
loop_
_entity.id
_entity.type
_entity.pdbx_description
1 polymer ?
#
loop_
_entity_poly.entity_id
_entity_poly.type
_entity_poly.pdbx_seq_one_letter_code
_entity_poly.pdbx_strand_id
1 'polypeptide(L)'
;MNVLYAPSYRLAEGFITDNVMQGYDLQVLENICEVLEQQRIPGKALFLVPEQTPKEQTEATLLGLDGYPIEKIDSLQEAKDCFCMVTDYSNVSYAFAFFYKKPVIFFLPAFLHIDARSDQFAVLHVFGRFVFSMEKLHEMISGLYTSRGYDADIEKFLKGGFIA
;
A
#
# COMPACT_ATOMS: atom_id res chain seq x y z
N MET A 1 -0.42 -12.26 9.75
CA MET A 1 -0.38 -10.79 9.71
C MET A 1 -0.26 -10.40 8.26
N ASN A 2 -1.28 -9.72 7.75
CA ASN A 2 -1.37 -9.48 6.32
C ASN A 2 -1.05 -8.01 6.03
N VAL A 3 -0.47 -7.76 4.85
CA VAL A 3 -0.24 -6.40 4.33
C VAL A 3 -1.12 -6.24 3.12
N LEU A 4 -1.93 -5.18 3.10
CA LEU A 4 -2.76 -4.87 1.95
C LEU A 4 -1.93 -4.11 0.92
N TYR A 5 -1.87 -4.59 -0.32
CA TYR A 5 -1.50 -3.78 -1.46
C TYR A 5 -2.75 -3.39 -2.24
N ALA A 6 -2.99 -2.08 -2.38
CA ALA A 6 -4.16 -1.54 -3.07
C ALA A 6 -3.73 -0.37 -3.97
N PRO A 7 -3.26 -0.64 -5.20
CA PRO A 7 -2.84 0.40 -6.13
C PRO A 7 -4.03 1.24 -6.63
N SER A 8 -3.74 2.44 -7.12
CA SER A 8 -4.70 3.23 -7.90
C SER A 8 -4.86 2.64 -9.29
N TYR A 9 -5.99 2.95 -9.93
CA TYR A 9 -6.13 2.66 -11.35
C TYR A 9 -5.16 3.53 -12.14
N ARG A 10 -4.32 2.89 -12.96
CA ARG A 10 -3.37 3.57 -13.86
C ARG A 10 -3.83 3.34 -15.28
N LEU A 11 -4.21 4.41 -15.97
CA LEU A 11 -4.54 4.34 -17.38
C LEU A 11 -3.24 4.06 -18.16
N ALA A 12 -3.19 2.92 -18.85
CA ALA A 12 -2.10 2.56 -19.72
C ALA A 12 -2.58 2.59 -21.17
N GLU A 13 -1.85 3.35 -21.99
CA GLU A 13 -2.11 3.47 -23.43
C GLU A 13 -1.22 2.49 -24.20
N GLY A 14 -1.62 1.21 -24.20
CA GLY A 14 -1.02 0.17 -25.03
C GLY A 14 -0.07 -0.79 -24.32
N PHE A 15 0.35 -1.81 -25.06
CA PHE A 15 1.02 -2.99 -24.51
C PHE A 15 2.27 -2.70 -23.67
N ILE A 16 3.12 -1.76 -24.08
CA ILE A 16 4.37 -1.47 -23.34
C ILE A 16 4.05 -0.84 -21.98
N THR A 17 3.13 0.11 -21.92
CA THR A 17 2.78 0.79 -20.68
C THR A 17 2.04 -0.15 -19.73
N ASP A 18 1.18 -1.04 -20.26
CA ASP A 18 0.55 -2.12 -19.49
C ASP A 18 1.58 -3.02 -18.81
N ASN A 19 2.60 -3.49 -19.55
CA ASN A 19 3.65 -4.34 -18.98
C ASN A 19 4.50 -3.63 -17.92
N VAL A 20 4.80 -2.33 -18.12
CA VAL A 20 5.55 -1.55 -17.13
C VAL A 20 4.75 -1.40 -15.84
N MET A 21 3.44 -1.11 -15.94
CA MET A 21 2.57 -1.00 -14.77
C MET A 21 2.39 -2.32 -14.04
N GLN A 22 2.26 -3.43 -14.78
CA GLN A 22 2.22 -4.78 -14.17
C GLN A 22 3.54 -5.14 -13.50
N GLY A 23 4.68 -4.86 -14.15
CA GLY A 23 6.00 -5.04 -13.57
C GLY A 23 6.19 -4.28 -12.26
N TYR A 24 5.55 -3.12 -12.14
CA TYR A 24 5.56 -2.35 -10.91
C TYR A 24 4.74 -3.02 -9.79
N ASP A 25 3.52 -3.46 -10.07
CA ASP A 25 2.69 -4.17 -9.09
C ASP A 25 3.36 -5.49 -8.64
N LEU A 26 4.00 -6.20 -9.56
CA LEU A 26 4.80 -7.40 -9.29
C LEU A 26 5.89 -7.13 -8.24
N GLN A 27 6.71 -6.11 -8.48
CA GLN A 27 7.83 -5.79 -7.58
C GLN A 27 7.35 -5.37 -6.18
N VAL A 28 6.22 -4.66 -6.08
CA VAL A 28 5.68 -4.25 -4.77
C VAL A 28 5.17 -5.47 -4.00
N LEU A 29 4.40 -6.34 -4.65
CA LEU A 29 3.86 -7.55 -4.03
C LEU A 29 4.98 -8.52 -3.61
N GLU A 30 5.98 -8.71 -4.46
CA GLU A 30 7.18 -9.49 -4.15
C GLU A 30 7.88 -8.93 -2.91
N ASN A 31 8.15 -7.62 -2.88
CA ASN A 31 8.81 -6.98 -1.75
C ASN A 31 8.05 -7.15 -0.43
N ILE A 32 6.71 -7.06 -0.46
CA ILE A 32 5.87 -7.30 0.72
C ILE A 32 6.05 -8.74 1.22
N CYS A 33 6.03 -9.72 0.31
CA CYS A 33 6.19 -11.13 0.66
C CYS A 33 7.58 -11.42 1.23
N GLU A 34 8.64 -10.87 0.62
CA GLU A 34 10.01 -10.99 1.12
C GLU A 34 10.14 -10.45 2.56
N VAL A 35 9.53 -9.31 2.86
CA VAL A 35 9.55 -8.75 4.23
C VAL A 35 8.85 -9.71 5.20
N LEU A 36 7.68 -10.25 4.84
CA LEU A 36 6.94 -11.19 5.69
C LEU A 36 7.76 -12.46 5.99
N GLU A 37 8.42 -12.99 4.95
CA GLU A 37 9.29 -14.16 5.06
C GLU A 37 10.52 -13.88 5.92
N GLN A 38 11.26 -12.80 5.66
CA GLN A 38 12.47 -12.43 6.39
C GLN A 38 12.21 -12.20 7.89
N GLN A 39 11.06 -11.62 8.23
CA GLN A 39 10.64 -11.41 9.62
C GLN A 39 10.06 -12.69 10.26
N ARG A 40 9.91 -13.79 9.50
CA ARG A 40 9.29 -15.05 9.91
C ARG A 40 7.88 -14.86 10.48
N ILE A 41 7.13 -13.93 9.91
CA ILE A 41 5.78 -13.59 10.35
C ILE A 41 4.80 -14.40 9.50
N PRO A 42 3.97 -15.28 10.10
CA PRO A 42 2.91 -15.97 9.35
C PRO A 42 1.98 -14.92 8.76
N GLY A 43 1.85 -14.86 7.44
CA GLY A 43 1.15 -13.77 6.75
C GLY A 43 1.11 -13.93 5.24
N LYS A 44 0.34 -13.06 4.60
CA LYS A 44 0.25 -12.94 3.14
C LYS A 44 0.07 -11.50 2.71
N ALA A 45 0.42 -11.20 1.47
CA ALA A 45 -0.03 -9.96 0.83
C ALA A 45 -1.50 -10.12 0.41
N LEU A 46 -2.35 -9.17 0.77
CA LEU A 46 -3.69 -9.06 0.18
C LEU A 46 -3.62 -8.10 -0.99
N PHE A 47 -4.18 -8.46 -2.13
CA PHE A 47 -4.17 -7.64 -3.34
C PHE A 47 -5.58 -7.16 -3.69
N LEU A 48 -5.83 -5.87 -3.50
CA LEU A 48 -7.10 -5.22 -3.84
C LEU A 48 -6.92 -4.37 -5.08
N VAL A 49 -7.46 -4.83 -6.20
CA VAL A 49 -7.31 -4.18 -7.49
C VAL A 49 -8.54 -3.30 -7.78
N PRO A 50 -8.36 -2.07 -8.34
CA PRO A 50 -9.47 -1.27 -8.82
C PRO A 50 -10.35 -2.02 -9.82
N GLU A 51 -11.67 -1.83 -9.75
CA GLU A 51 -12.63 -2.49 -10.66
C GLU A 51 -12.37 -2.16 -12.14
N GLN A 52 -11.74 -1.02 -12.42
CA GLN A 52 -11.40 -0.57 -13.77
C GLN A 52 -10.20 -1.31 -14.37
N THR A 53 -9.40 -2.01 -13.56
CA THR A 53 -8.24 -2.76 -14.05
C THR A 53 -8.73 -4.02 -14.79
N PRO A 54 -8.28 -4.26 -16.04
CA PRO A 54 -8.67 -5.47 -16.77
C PRO A 54 -8.28 -6.75 -16.02
N LYS A 55 -9.14 -7.76 -16.11
CA LYS A 55 -8.96 -9.03 -15.38
C LYS A 55 -7.68 -9.74 -15.79
N GLU A 56 -7.37 -9.70 -17.09
CA GLU A 56 -6.20 -10.33 -17.67
C GLU A 56 -4.90 -9.77 -17.09
N GLN A 57 -4.87 -8.47 -16.76
CA GLN A 57 -3.71 -7.85 -16.11
C GLN A 57 -3.54 -8.37 -14.68
N THR A 58 -4.64 -8.45 -13.93
CA THR A 58 -4.62 -8.98 -12.56
C THR A 58 -4.19 -10.45 -12.54
N GLU A 59 -4.73 -11.25 -13.47
CA GLU A 59 -4.38 -12.66 -13.61
C GLU A 59 -2.92 -12.85 -14.01
N ALA A 60 -2.39 -12.03 -14.93
CA ALA A 60 -0.99 -12.06 -15.32
C ALA A 60 -0.06 -11.71 -14.14
N THR A 61 -0.40 -10.72 -13.33
CA THR A 61 0.35 -10.38 -12.10
C THR A 61 0.38 -11.56 -11.13
N LEU A 62 -0.78 -12.19 -10.87
CA LEU A 62 -0.86 -13.33 -9.95
C LEU A 62 -0.11 -14.55 -10.48
N LEU A 63 -0.17 -14.81 -11.79
CA LEU A 63 0.59 -15.88 -12.43
C LEU A 63 2.09 -15.62 -12.37
N GLY A 64 2.52 -14.37 -12.53
CA GLY A 64 3.92 -13.98 -12.42
C GLY A 64 4.51 -14.14 -11.01
N LEU A 65 3.66 -14.24 -9.99
CA LEU A 65 4.02 -14.46 -8.58
C LEU A 65 3.54 -15.81 -8.07
N ASP A 66 3.38 -16.80 -8.94
CA ASP A 66 3.01 -18.14 -8.51
C ASP A 66 4.00 -18.68 -7.45
N GLY A 67 3.45 -19.24 -6.37
CA GLY A 67 4.21 -19.66 -5.20
C GLY A 67 4.42 -18.61 -4.11
N TYR A 68 4.20 -17.32 -4.38
CA TYR A 68 4.20 -16.29 -3.32
C TYR A 68 2.89 -16.31 -2.53
N PRO A 69 2.91 -16.01 -1.21
CA PRO A 69 1.71 -15.99 -0.37
C PRO A 69 0.89 -14.71 -0.64
N ILE A 70 0.15 -14.70 -1.74
CA ILE A 70 -0.68 -13.57 -2.20
C ILE A 70 -2.12 -14.03 -2.34
N GLU A 71 -3.05 -13.22 -1.84
CA GLU A 71 -4.49 -13.44 -2.00
C GLU A 71 -5.13 -12.20 -2.60
N LYS A 72 -5.79 -12.37 -3.76
CA LYS A 72 -6.67 -11.32 -4.28
C LYS A 72 -7.92 -11.25 -3.41
N ILE A 73 -8.29 -10.03 -3.03
CA ILE A 73 -9.54 -9.72 -2.32
C ILE A 73 -10.40 -8.81 -3.18
N ASP A 74 -11.72 -8.90 -3.02
CA ASP A 74 -12.67 -8.11 -3.82
C ASP A 74 -13.20 -6.89 -3.05
N SER A 75 -12.95 -6.83 -1.73
CA SER A 75 -13.41 -5.72 -0.89
C SER A 75 -12.43 -5.30 0.18
N LEU A 76 -12.46 -4.01 0.54
CA LEU A 76 -11.66 -3.49 1.66
C LEU A 76 -12.04 -4.12 3.02
N GLN A 77 -13.24 -4.69 3.13
CA GLN A 77 -13.71 -5.34 4.36
C GLN A 77 -12.87 -6.56 4.74
N GLU A 78 -12.36 -7.28 3.74
CA GLU A 78 -11.50 -8.46 3.93
C GLU A 78 -10.11 -8.08 4.47
N ALA A 79 -9.71 -6.81 4.32
CA ALA A 79 -8.45 -6.28 4.81
C ALA A 79 -8.53 -5.63 6.21
N LYS A 80 -9.66 -5.74 6.93
CA LYS A 80 -9.84 -5.08 8.25
C LYS A 80 -8.77 -5.47 9.29
N ASP A 81 -8.27 -6.69 9.20
CA ASP A 81 -7.28 -7.26 10.12
C ASP A 81 -5.84 -7.14 9.56
N CYS A 82 -5.67 -6.47 8.41
CA CYS A 82 -4.35 -6.15 7.91
C CYS A 82 -3.61 -5.22 8.85
N PHE A 83 -2.29 -5.36 8.83
CA PHE A 83 -1.39 -4.59 9.64
C PHE A 83 -1.22 -3.16 9.10
N CYS A 84 -0.96 -3.06 7.82
CA CYS A 84 -0.82 -1.80 7.09
C CYS A 84 -1.33 -1.97 5.66
N MET A 85 -1.47 -0.85 4.98
CA MET A 85 -1.75 -0.79 3.55
C MET A 85 -0.57 -0.14 2.83
N VAL A 86 -0.19 -0.67 1.69
CA VAL A 86 0.72 -0.08 0.70
C VAL A 86 -0.13 0.36 -0.49
N THR A 87 0.09 1.57 -0.96
CA THR A 87 -0.57 2.13 -2.14
C THR A 87 0.32 3.17 -2.79
N ASP A 88 -0.05 3.66 -3.97
CA ASP A 88 0.53 4.85 -4.57
C ASP A 88 -0.22 6.11 -4.11
N TYR A 89 -1.47 6.28 -4.54
CA TYR A 89 -2.34 7.44 -4.28
C TYR A 89 -3.83 7.04 -4.22
N SER A 90 -4.14 5.78 -3.91
CA SER A 90 -5.51 5.30 -3.97
C SER A 90 -6.36 5.93 -2.87
N ASN A 91 -7.53 6.46 -3.24
CA ASN A 91 -8.47 7.08 -2.30
C ASN A 91 -9.01 6.08 -1.25
N VAL A 92 -8.88 4.77 -1.50
CA VAL A 92 -9.24 3.73 -0.53
C VAL A 92 -8.38 3.81 0.75
N SER A 93 -7.21 4.46 0.67
CA SER A 93 -6.33 4.71 1.81
C SER A 93 -7.00 5.47 2.95
N TYR A 94 -7.85 6.46 2.63
CA TYR A 94 -8.61 7.20 3.65
C TYR A 94 -9.59 6.29 4.39
N ALA A 95 -10.30 5.43 3.65
CA ALA A 95 -11.24 4.50 4.26
C ALA A 95 -10.50 3.49 5.15
N PHE A 96 -9.41 2.90 4.66
CA PHE A 96 -8.59 1.97 5.43
C PHE A 96 -8.04 2.61 6.70
N ALA A 97 -7.43 3.79 6.58
CA ALA A 97 -6.84 4.50 7.68
C ALA A 97 -7.86 4.93 8.74
N PHE A 98 -8.98 5.52 8.35
CA PHE A 98 -9.92 6.09 9.31
C PHE A 98 -10.88 5.07 9.91
N PHE A 99 -11.35 4.08 9.13
CA PHE A 99 -12.24 3.04 9.67
C PHE A 99 -11.49 2.01 10.50
N TYR A 100 -10.31 1.59 10.06
CA TYR A 100 -9.55 0.53 10.74
C TYR A 100 -8.40 1.05 11.60
N LYS A 101 -8.13 2.35 11.57
CA LYS A 101 -7.05 2.99 12.34
C LYS A 101 -5.70 2.33 12.07
N LYS A 102 -5.40 2.07 10.80
CA LYS A 102 -4.18 1.39 10.36
C LYS A 102 -3.30 2.32 9.54
N PRO A 103 -1.96 2.18 9.63
CA PRO A 103 -1.04 2.97 8.84
C PRO A 103 -1.14 2.66 7.35
N VAL A 104 -0.92 3.70 6.54
CA VAL A 104 -0.79 3.61 5.09
C VAL A 104 0.64 3.99 4.70
N ILE A 105 1.23 3.24 3.77
CA ILE A 105 2.48 3.56 3.11
C ILE A 105 2.15 3.98 1.68
N PHE A 106 2.42 5.25 1.38
CA PHE A 106 2.36 5.83 0.05
C PHE A 106 3.72 5.62 -0.64
N PHE A 107 3.80 4.61 -1.50
CA PHE A 107 4.96 4.31 -2.30
C PHE A 107 4.91 5.05 -3.63
N LEU A 108 5.76 6.07 -3.78
CA LEU A 108 5.74 7.03 -4.88
C LEU A 108 7.13 7.16 -5.53
N PRO A 109 7.71 6.08 -6.09
CA PRO A 109 9.09 6.10 -6.57
C PRO A 109 9.31 7.00 -7.80
N ALA A 110 8.24 7.32 -8.52
CA ALA A 110 8.28 8.22 -9.67
C ALA A 110 7.93 9.69 -9.32
N PHE A 111 7.68 10.01 -8.04
CA PHE A 111 7.50 11.40 -7.60
C PHE A 111 8.85 12.11 -7.52
N LEU A 112 9.38 12.45 -8.69
CA LEU A 112 10.56 13.28 -8.82
C LEU A 112 10.14 14.74 -8.57
N HIS A 113 10.76 15.39 -7.58
CA HIS A 113 10.64 16.82 -7.29
C HIS A 113 9.38 17.32 -6.55
N ILE A 114 8.53 16.42 -6.04
CA ILE A 114 7.43 16.82 -5.15
C ILE A 114 7.89 16.67 -3.69
N ASP A 115 7.92 17.76 -2.93
CA ASP A 115 8.11 17.67 -1.48
C ASP A 115 6.81 17.18 -0.85
N ALA A 116 6.73 15.87 -0.63
CA ALA A 116 5.61 15.26 0.06
C ALA A 116 5.46 15.81 1.49
N ARG A 117 6.45 16.51 2.06
CA ARG A 117 6.36 17.18 3.38
C ARG A 117 5.71 18.57 3.33
N SER A 118 5.29 19.04 2.16
CA SER A 118 4.58 20.31 2.04
C SER A 118 3.18 20.25 2.68
N ASP A 119 2.67 21.40 3.09
CA ASP A 119 1.36 21.56 3.74
C ASP A 119 0.19 21.00 2.90
N GLN A 120 0.37 20.90 1.58
CA GLN A 120 -0.59 20.32 0.65
C GLN A 120 -0.91 18.85 0.96
N PHE A 121 -0.01 18.15 1.66
CA PHE A 121 -0.19 16.75 2.07
C PHE A 121 -0.41 16.58 3.58
N ALA A 122 -0.65 17.66 4.33
CA ALA A 122 -0.74 17.62 5.80
C ALA A 122 -1.72 16.57 6.33
N VAL A 123 -2.89 16.42 5.68
CA VAL A 123 -3.89 15.39 6.05
C VAL A 123 -3.36 13.98 5.85
N LEU A 124 -2.60 13.75 4.77
CA LEU A 124 -2.03 12.42 4.50
C LEU A 124 -0.94 12.06 5.51
N HIS A 125 -0.20 13.03 6.06
CA HIS A 125 0.80 12.75 7.11
C HIS A 125 0.21 12.26 8.43
N VAL A 126 -1.08 12.50 8.67
CA VAL A 126 -1.79 12.00 9.86
C VAL A 126 -1.75 10.47 9.92
N PHE A 127 -1.91 9.81 8.77
CA PHE A 127 -2.06 8.35 8.71
C PHE A 127 -1.06 7.66 7.76
N GLY A 128 -0.38 8.45 6.93
CA GLY A 128 0.48 8.01 5.85
C GLY A 128 1.96 8.15 6.16
N ARG A 129 2.77 7.31 5.52
CA ARG A 129 4.21 7.51 5.35
C ARG A 129 4.53 7.46 3.87
N PHE A 130 5.39 8.36 3.42
CA PHE A 130 5.80 8.46 2.03
C PHE A 130 7.16 7.83 1.84
N VAL A 131 7.26 6.91 0.87
CA VAL A 131 8.50 6.23 0.52
C VAL A 131 8.71 6.31 -0.99
N PHE A 132 9.95 6.53 -1.41
CA PHE A 132 10.30 6.88 -2.81
C PHE A 132 11.27 5.88 -3.46
N SER A 133 11.54 4.76 -2.81
CA SER A 133 12.34 3.67 -3.36
C SER A 133 11.90 2.32 -2.78
N MET A 134 12.16 1.24 -3.49
CA MET A 134 11.86 -0.12 -3.00
C MET A 134 12.59 -0.44 -1.71
N GLU A 135 13.85 0.01 -1.57
CA GLU A 135 14.62 -0.11 -0.32
C GLU A 135 13.88 0.56 0.85
N LYS A 136 13.37 1.78 0.64
CA LYS A 136 12.63 2.50 1.69
C LYS A 136 11.26 1.90 1.96
N LEU A 137 10.60 1.33 0.96
CA LEU A 137 9.38 0.55 1.15
C LEU A 137 9.66 -0.66 2.04
N HIS A 138 10.68 -1.44 1.71
CA HIS A 138 11.10 -2.62 2.47
C HIS A 138 11.43 -2.26 3.93
N GLU A 139 12.25 -1.23 4.14
CA GLU A 139 12.58 -0.71 5.48
C GLU A 139 11.34 -0.26 6.24
N MET A 140 10.40 0.44 5.59
CA MET A 140 9.21 0.98 6.24
C MET A 140 8.25 -0.14 6.66
N ILE A 141 7.98 -1.12 5.80
CA ILE A 141 7.15 -2.27 6.15
C ILE A 141 7.79 -3.02 7.32
N SER A 142 9.10 -3.27 7.25
CA SER A 142 9.87 -3.93 8.32
C SER A 142 9.84 -3.14 9.64
N GLY A 143 10.01 -1.83 9.57
CA GLY A 143 10.07 -0.94 10.73
C GLY A 143 8.71 -0.77 11.41
N LEU A 144 7.62 -0.72 10.64
CA LEU A 144 6.27 -0.60 11.19
C LEU A 144 5.99 -1.71 12.19
N TYR A 145 6.41 -2.96 11.94
CA TYR A 145 6.23 -4.09 12.88
C TYR A 145 6.76 -3.81 14.28
N THR A 146 7.79 -2.98 14.40
CA THR A 146 8.43 -2.65 15.67
C THR A 146 7.87 -1.40 16.34
N SER A 147 7.10 -0.59 15.60
CA SER A 147 6.60 0.69 16.09
C SER A 147 5.15 0.58 16.61
N ARG A 148 4.91 1.11 17.83
CA ARG A 148 3.56 1.34 18.37
C ARG A 148 3.30 2.85 18.39
N GLY A 149 2.17 3.31 17.85
CA GLY A 149 1.78 4.72 17.98
C GLY A 149 0.88 5.32 16.89
N TYR A 150 0.71 4.67 15.73
CA TYR A 150 -0.07 5.24 14.62
C TYR A 150 -1.53 5.53 14.96
N ASP A 151 -2.14 4.65 15.76
CA ASP A 151 -3.54 4.77 16.16
C ASP A 151 -3.80 6.09 16.92
N ALA A 152 -2.81 6.64 17.64
CA ALA A 152 -2.97 7.85 18.45
C ALA A 152 -3.11 9.13 17.61
N ASP A 153 -2.32 9.27 16.54
CA ASP A 153 -2.39 10.43 15.64
C ASP A 153 -3.70 10.44 14.85
N ILE A 154 -4.11 9.26 14.35
CA ILE A 154 -5.39 9.07 13.66
C ILE A 154 -6.56 9.39 14.61
N GLU A 155 -6.52 8.89 15.85
CA GLU A 155 -7.57 9.18 16.83
C GLU A 155 -7.66 10.66 17.21
N LYS A 156 -6.53 11.35 17.34
CA LYS A 156 -6.49 12.78 17.62
C LYS A 156 -7.14 13.58 16.48
N PHE A 157 -6.81 13.24 15.24
CA PHE A 157 -7.39 13.87 14.06
C PHE A 157 -8.90 13.64 13.97
N LEU A 158 -9.38 12.41 14.17
CA LEU A 158 -10.81 12.08 14.10
C LEU A 158 -11.64 12.75 15.22
N LYS A 159 -11.03 13.13 16.34
CA LYS A 159 -11.66 13.90 17.43
C LYS A 159 -11.68 15.42 17.18
N GLY A 160 -11.26 15.88 16.00
CA GLY A 160 -11.22 17.30 15.64
C GLY A 160 -9.98 18.04 16.14
N GLY A 161 -8.95 17.32 16.59
CA GLY A 161 -7.65 17.91 16.90
C GLY A 161 -6.90 18.24 15.62
N PHE A 162 -6.86 19.50 15.22
CA PHE A 162 -5.93 19.94 14.18
C PHE A 162 -4.49 19.74 14.68
N ILE A 163 -3.66 19.13 13.84
CA ILE A 163 -2.22 19.10 14.03
C ILE A 163 -1.72 20.47 13.57
N ALA A 164 -1.26 21.29 14.52
CA ALA A 164 -0.60 22.56 14.27
C ALA A 164 0.86 22.34 13.88
#